data_AF-A0A2G6QRI7-F1
#
_entry.id   AF-A0A2G6QRI7-F1
#
_cell.length_a   1.000
_cell.length_b   1.000
_cell.length_c   1.000
_cell.angle_alpha   90.00
_cell.angle_beta   90.00
_cell.angle_gamma   90.00
#
_symmetry.space_group_name_H-M   'P 1'
#
loop_
_entity.id
_entity.type
_entity.pdbx_description
1 polymer ?
#
loop_
_entity_poly.entity_id
_entity_poly.type
_entity_poly.pdbx_seq_one_letter_code
_entity_poly.pdbx_strand_id
1 'polypeptide(L)'
;GKSLLDETKIEACKGYLEQAEAAGKKILLPVDVRVSDHFDFAAREVGDIEIVDATAIPADKEGLDIGPRTEELYAKEIAAAKTVFWNGPMGVFEIPALAGGTTAVAQALTKVAGLSVVGGGDSAAAVRSLGHSDDEYGHISTGGGASLEFLEGKELPGIAVLEGEK
;
A
#
# COMPACT_ATOMS: atom_id res chain seq x y z
N GLY A 1 -0.37 -16.21 -12.83
CA GLY A 1 -1.11 -15.43 -13.85
C GLY A 1 -0.19 -14.48 -14.56
N LYS A 2 -0.75 -13.37 -15.05
CA LYS A 2 -0.09 -12.31 -15.84
C LYS A 2 0.22 -11.05 -15.03
N SER A 3 0.06 -11.10 -13.70
CA SER A 3 0.34 -9.96 -12.82
C SER A 3 1.74 -9.38 -13.04
N LEU A 4 1.86 -8.07 -12.85
CA LEU A 4 3.12 -7.35 -12.93
C LEU A 4 4.18 -8.00 -12.02
N LEU A 5 5.34 -8.30 -12.61
CA LEU A 5 6.45 -8.96 -11.94
C LEU A 5 7.77 -8.34 -12.40
N ASP A 6 8.61 -7.96 -11.43
CA ASP A 6 10.03 -7.72 -11.67
C ASP A 6 10.81 -8.96 -11.22
N GLU A 7 11.15 -9.82 -12.18
CA GLU A 7 11.88 -11.07 -11.93
C GLU A 7 13.24 -10.82 -11.27
N THR A 8 13.85 -9.65 -11.51
CA THR A 8 15.17 -9.32 -10.96
C THR A 8 15.15 -9.12 -9.44
N LYS A 9 13.97 -8.94 -8.84
CA LYS A 9 13.79 -8.67 -7.40
C LYS A 9 13.42 -9.89 -6.57
N ILE A 10 13.15 -11.04 -7.19
CA ILE A 10 12.67 -12.24 -6.49
C ILE A 10 13.61 -12.63 -5.34
N GLU A 11 14.91 -12.71 -5.59
CA GLU A 11 15.88 -13.11 -4.56
C GLU A 11 16.02 -12.05 -3.45
N ALA A 12 15.93 -10.76 -3.79
CA ALA A 12 15.93 -9.69 -2.80
C ALA A 12 14.69 -9.77 -1.88
N CYS A 13 13.51 -9.99 -2.46
CA CYS A 13 12.26 -10.12 -1.71
C CYS A 13 12.26 -11.34 -0.78
N LYS A 14 12.80 -12.49 -1.22
CA LYS A 14 13.01 -13.65 -0.34
C LYS A 14 13.91 -13.30 0.84
N GLY A 15 15.03 -12.62 0.58
CA GLY A 15 15.92 -12.14 1.63
C GLY A 15 15.24 -11.19 2.63
N TYR A 16 14.30 -10.35 2.19
CA TYR A 16 13.52 -9.50 3.11
C TYR A 16 12.57 -10.30 4.00
N LEU A 17 11.94 -11.35 3.48
CA LEU A 17 11.08 -12.24 4.27
C LEU A 17 11.87 -12.96 5.36
N GLU A 18 13.04 -13.51 5.01
CA GLU A 18 13.94 -14.17 5.96
C GLU A 18 14.46 -13.21 7.03
N GLN A 19 14.87 -12.00 6.64
CA GLN A 19 15.33 -10.98 7.58
C GLN A 19 14.23 -10.53 8.54
N ALA A 20 13.01 -10.36 8.05
CA ALA A 20 11.86 -10.02 8.89
C ALA A 20 11.59 -11.12 9.92
N GLU A 21 11.57 -12.39 9.49
CA GLU A 21 11.38 -13.52 10.39
C GLU A 21 12.48 -13.61 11.45
N ALA A 22 13.75 -13.50 11.04
CA ALA A 22 14.90 -13.52 11.95
C ALA A 22 14.87 -12.36 12.97
N ALA A 23 14.31 -11.21 12.59
CA ALA A 23 14.14 -10.05 13.46
C ALA A 23 12.83 -10.08 14.29
N GLY A 24 12.05 -11.17 14.21
CA GLY A 24 10.75 -11.28 14.87
C GLY A 24 9.71 -10.26 14.37
N LYS A 25 9.85 -9.82 13.12
CA LYS A 25 8.93 -8.91 12.43
C LYS A 25 7.98 -9.71 11.55
N LYS A 26 6.79 -9.16 11.37
CA LYS A 26 5.74 -9.76 10.54
C LYS A 26 5.67 -9.04 9.21
N ILE A 27 5.85 -9.77 8.11
CA ILE A 27 5.45 -9.31 6.77
C ILE A 27 4.15 -10.02 6.43
N LEU A 28 3.12 -9.23 6.12
CA LEU A 28 1.84 -9.72 5.67
C LEU A 28 1.77 -9.59 4.15
N LEU A 29 1.44 -10.70 3.50
CA LEU A 29 1.16 -10.75 2.07
C LEU A 29 -0.33 -11.02 1.85
N PRO A 30 -0.89 -10.64 0.70
CA PRO A 30 -2.28 -10.94 0.38
C PRO A 30 -2.55 -12.45 0.42
N VAL A 31 -3.68 -12.81 1.02
CA VAL A 31 -4.18 -14.20 1.05
C VAL A 31 -5.22 -14.45 -0.03
N ASP A 32 -5.87 -13.39 -0.50
CA ASP A 32 -6.79 -13.36 -1.63
C ASP A 32 -6.65 -12.07 -2.42
N VAL A 33 -7.06 -12.11 -3.67
CA VAL A 33 -6.90 -11.00 -4.62
C VAL A 33 -8.10 -10.91 -5.55
N ARG A 34 -8.41 -9.68 -5.99
CA ARG A 34 -9.30 -9.40 -7.12
C ARG A 34 -8.52 -9.57 -8.41
N VAL A 35 -8.99 -10.43 -9.30
CA VAL A 35 -8.34 -10.74 -10.58
C VAL A 35 -9.27 -10.46 -11.75
N SER A 36 -8.68 -10.10 -12.89
CA SER A 36 -9.39 -10.00 -14.17
C SER A 36 -8.55 -10.57 -15.31
N ASP A 37 -9.19 -10.99 -16.39
CA ASP A 37 -8.55 -11.41 -17.65
C ASP A 37 -8.32 -10.23 -18.62
N HIS A 38 -8.90 -9.07 -18.32
CA HIS A 38 -8.76 -7.85 -19.10
C HIS A 38 -8.56 -6.63 -18.19
N PHE A 39 -7.53 -5.86 -18.46
CA PHE A 39 -7.23 -4.61 -17.77
C PHE A 39 -6.52 -3.64 -18.73
N ASP A 40 -7.02 -2.41 -18.80
CA ASP A 40 -6.37 -1.29 -19.48
C ASP A 40 -6.36 -0.07 -18.54
N PHE A 41 -5.19 0.23 -17.99
CA PHE A 41 -5.00 1.37 -17.09
C PHE A 41 -5.25 2.72 -17.77
N ALA A 42 -4.85 2.87 -19.04
CA ALA A 42 -4.98 4.14 -19.76
C ALA A 42 -6.44 4.46 -20.09
N ALA A 43 -7.20 3.43 -20.46
CA ALA A 43 -8.65 3.54 -20.67
C ALA A 43 -9.45 3.53 -19.36
N ARG A 44 -8.83 3.11 -18.24
CA ARG A 44 -9.49 2.84 -16.94
C ARG A 44 -10.59 1.79 -17.06
N GLU A 45 -10.33 0.76 -17.84
CA GLU A 45 -11.24 -0.35 -18.10
C GLU A 45 -10.73 -1.63 -17.43
N VAL A 46 -11.67 -2.42 -16.93
CA VAL A 46 -11.39 -3.76 -16.38
C VAL A 46 -12.53 -4.69 -16.77
N GLY A 47 -12.21 -5.95 -17.04
CA GLY A 47 -13.18 -7.00 -17.27
C GLY A 47 -13.90 -7.43 -15.99
N ASP A 48 -14.55 -8.60 -16.05
CA ASP A 48 -15.20 -9.17 -14.87
C ASP A 48 -14.18 -9.44 -13.77
N ILE A 49 -14.56 -9.07 -12.54
CA ILE A 49 -13.74 -9.27 -11.35
C ILE A 49 -14.11 -10.60 -10.69
N GLU A 50 -13.10 -11.41 -10.47
CA GLU A 50 -13.18 -12.62 -9.65
C GLU A 50 -12.32 -12.45 -8.40
N ILE A 51 -12.72 -13.04 -7.28
CA ILE A 51 -11.90 -13.13 -6.08
C ILE A 51 -11.38 -14.54 -5.97
N VAL A 52 -10.06 -14.69 -5.88
CA VAL A 52 -9.38 -15.99 -5.76
C VAL A 52 -8.38 -15.97 -4.62
N ASP A 53 -8.01 -17.15 -4.09
CA ASP A 53 -6.83 -17.26 -3.24
C ASP A 53 -5.59 -16.74 -3.98
N ALA A 54 -4.69 -16.05 -3.27
CA ALA A 54 -3.46 -15.50 -3.86
C ALA A 54 -2.55 -16.60 -4.45
N THR A 55 -2.71 -17.85 -3.99
CA THR A 55 -2.00 -19.04 -4.50
C THR A 55 -2.70 -19.69 -5.70
N ALA A 56 -3.89 -19.22 -6.09
CA ALA A 56 -4.75 -19.82 -7.10
C ALA A 56 -5.10 -18.86 -8.26
N ILE A 57 -4.26 -17.83 -8.50
CA ILE A 57 -4.46 -16.89 -9.62
C ILE A 57 -4.38 -17.65 -10.95
N PRO A 58 -5.45 -17.66 -11.78
CA PRO A 58 -5.45 -18.31 -13.08
C PRO A 58 -4.32 -17.83 -14.01
N ALA A 59 -3.87 -18.69 -14.92
CA ALA A 59 -2.71 -18.40 -15.79
C ALA A 59 -2.96 -17.21 -16.74
N ASP A 60 -4.21 -17.01 -17.15
CA ASP A 60 -4.67 -15.99 -18.08
C ASP A 60 -5.07 -14.66 -17.43
N LYS A 61 -5.17 -14.62 -16.10
CA LYS A 61 -5.59 -13.46 -15.31
C LYS A 61 -4.45 -12.78 -14.56
N GLU A 62 -4.67 -11.54 -14.17
CA GLU A 62 -3.80 -10.77 -13.28
C GLU A 62 -4.56 -10.27 -12.04
N GLY A 63 -3.89 -10.29 -10.88
CA GLY A 63 -4.34 -9.61 -9.66
C GLY A 63 -4.15 -8.10 -9.75
N LEU A 64 -5.20 -7.36 -9.41
CA LEU A 64 -5.33 -5.91 -9.60
C LEU A 64 -5.68 -5.15 -8.31
N ASP A 65 -6.14 -5.87 -7.28
CA ASP A 65 -6.40 -5.34 -5.93
C ASP A 65 -6.38 -6.51 -4.94
N ILE A 66 -6.22 -6.22 -3.64
CA ILE A 66 -6.32 -7.24 -2.59
C ILE A 66 -7.78 -7.71 -2.43
N GLY A 67 -7.98 -8.94 -1.95
CA GLY A 67 -9.32 -9.47 -1.69
C GLY A 67 -9.85 -9.13 -0.29
N PRO A 68 -11.14 -9.41 -0.03
CA PRO A 68 -11.80 -9.04 1.23
C PRO A 68 -11.19 -9.71 2.47
N ARG A 69 -10.65 -10.94 2.38
CA ARG A 69 -9.98 -11.55 3.55
C ARG A 69 -8.68 -10.83 3.88
N THR A 70 -7.95 -10.39 2.86
CA THR A 70 -6.74 -9.58 3.02
C THR A 70 -7.06 -8.22 3.61
N GLU A 71 -8.13 -7.56 3.16
CA GLU A 71 -8.63 -6.30 3.72
C GLU A 71 -8.87 -6.41 5.23
N GLU A 72 -9.60 -7.44 5.67
CA GLU A 72 -9.88 -7.70 7.08
C GLU A 72 -8.61 -7.95 7.89
N LEU A 73 -7.68 -8.74 7.36
CA LEU A 73 -6.40 -9.03 8.00
C LEU A 73 -5.57 -7.75 8.18
N TYR A 74 -5.50 -6.90 7.16
CA TYR A 74 -4.71 -5.67 7.20
C TYR A 74 -5.35 -4.65 8.13
N ALA A 75 -6.66 -4.45 8.04
CA ALA A 75 -7.39 -3.52 8.90
C ALA A 75 -7.23 -3.88 10.39
N LYS A 76 -7.25 -5.18 10.72
CA LYS A 76 -7.03 -5.66 12.09
C LYS A 76 -5.64 -5.31 12.61
N GLU A 77 -4.61 -5.49 11.80
CA GLU A 77 -3.22 -5.24 12.20
C GLU A 77 -2.93 -3.73 12.30
N ILE A 78 -3.51 -2.93 11.39
CA ILE A 78 -3.48 -1.47 11.44
C ILE A 78 -4.14 -0.97 12.73
N ALA A 79 -5.33 -1.47 13.07
CA ALA A 79 -6.05 -1.04 14.28
C ALA A 79 -5.32 -1.39 15.59
N ALA A 80 -4.48 -2.43 15.58
CA ALA A 80 -3.67 -2.81 16.74
C ALA A 80 -2.39 -1.96 16.89
N ALA A 81 -2.01 -1.21 15.87
CA ALA A 81 -0.79 -0.41 15.87
C ALA A 81 -0.98 0.94 16.59
N LYS A 82 0.11 1.42 17.21
CA LYS A 82 0.17 2.77 17.80
C LYS A 82 0.70 3.82 16.83
N THR A 83 1.45 3.37 15.82
CA THR A 83 2.00 4.23 14.77
C THR A 83 1.90 3.46 13.48
N VAL A 84 1.35 4.11 12.44
CA VAL A 84 1.25 3.53 11.10
C VAL A 84 1.77 4.55 10.10
N PHE A 85 2.66 4.11 9.22
CA PHE A 85 3.08 4.86 8.05
C PHE A 85 2.57 4.12 6.81
N TRP A 86 1.79 4.79 5.99
CA TRP A 86 1.22 4.22 4.77
C TRP A 86 1.73 4.95 3.53
N ASN A 87 2.32 4.20 2.60
CA ASN A 87 2.82 4.69 1.33
C ASN A 87 2.57 3.66 0.22
N GLY A 88 1.72 4.01 -0.73
CA GLY A 88 1.29 3.18 -1.85
C GLY A 88 -0.12 2.59 -1.68
N PRO A 89 -1.01 2.69 -2.68
CA PRO A 89 -2.32 2.04 -2.68
C PRO A 89 -2.19 0.50 -2.73
N MET A 90 -3.28 -0.22 -2.45
CA MET A 90 -3.29 -1.70 -2.45
C MET A 90 -3.59 -2.32 -3.82
N GLY A 91 -4.09 -1.51 -4.75
CA GLY A 91 -4.53 -1.91 -6.08
C GLY A 91 -4.80 -0.70 -6.95
N VAL A 92 -5.41 -0.93 -8.12
CA VAL A 92 -5.71 0.10 -9.13
C VAL A 92 -6.95 0.92 -8.73
N PHE A 93 -6.82 1.71 -7.67
CA PHE A 93 -7.92 2.41 -7.02
C PHE A 93 -8.63 3.45 -7.92
N GLU A 94 -8.00 3.86 -9.01
CA GLU A 94 -8.58 4.75 -10.02
C GLU A 94 -9.78 4.13 -10.75
N ILE A 95 -9.92 2.80 -10.69
CA ILE A 95 -11.08 2.05 -11.20
C ILE A 95 -11.95 1.63 -10.01
N PRO A 96 -13.23 2.05 -9.93
CA PRO A 96 -14.07 1.81 -8.76
C PRO A 96 -14.22 0.33 -8.35
N ALA A 97 -14.22 -0.60 -9.30
CA ALA A 97 -14.28 -2.04 -9.05
C ALA A 97 -13.02 -2.61 -8.37
N LEU A 98 -11.92 -1.86 -8.37
CA LEU A 98 -10.59 -2.22 -7.84
C LEU A 98 -10.13 -1.28 -6.72
N ALA A 99 -11.04 -0.47 -6.17
CA ALA A 99 -10.74 0.47 -5.10
C ALA A 99 -10.95 -0.12 -3.69
N GLY A 100 -11.49 -1.33 -3.57
CA GLY A 100 -11.90 -1.94 -2.30
C GLY A 100 -10.75 -2.07 -1.30
N GLY A 101 -9.62 -2.60 -1.74
CA GLY A 101 -8.45 -2.80 -0.91
C GLY A 101 -7.86 -1.50 -0.37
N THR A 102 -7.66 -0.54 -1.26
CA THR A 102 -7.18 0.80 -0.90
C THR A 102 -8.14 1.51 0.05
N THR A 103 -9.46 1.36 -0.17
CA THR A 103 -10.49 1.90 0.72
C THR A 103 -10.44 1.28 2.11
N ALA A 104 -10.30 -0.04 2.20
CA ALA A 104 -10.22 -0.73 3.49
C ALA A 104 -9.02 -0.26 4.33
N VAL A 105 -7.85 -0.10 3.69
CA VAL A 105 -6.64 0.40 4.36
C VAL A 105 -6.78 1.87 4.76
N ALA A 106 -7.27 2.73 3.86
CA ALA A 106 -7.54 4.14 4.17
C ALA A 106 -8.49 4.29 5.38
N GLN A 107 -9.60 3.55 5.37
CA GLN A 107 -10.57 3.57 6.46
C GLN A 107 -10.01 2.97 7.77
N ALA A 108 -9.10 1.99 7.71
CA ALA A 108 -8.49 1.45 8.91
C ALA A 108 -7.56 2.47 9.60
N LEU A 109 -6.87 3.29 8.82
CA LEU A 109 -5.95 4.33 9.32
C LEU A 109 -6.66 5.43 10.12
N THR A 110 -7.92 5.76 9.78
CA THR A 110 -8.71 6.77 10.52
C THR A 110 -9.13 6.28 11.90
N LYS A 111 -9.00 4.98 12.17
CA LYS A 111 -9.36 4.33 13.45
C LYS A 111 -8.15 4.07 14.34
N VAL A 112 -6.94 4.41 13.89
CA VAL A 112 -5.71 4.24 14.66
C VAL A 112 -5.74 5.20 15.85
N ALA A 113 -5.64 4.66 17.07
CA ALA A 113 -5.68 5.47 18.29
C ALA A 113 -4.43 6.34 18.50
N GLY A 114 -3.34 6.02 17.81
CA GLY A 114 -2.09 6.79 17.84
C GLY A 114 -1.85 7.56 16.54
N LEU A 115 -0.61 7.54 16.06
CA LEU A 115 -0.21 8.35 14.91
C LEU A 115 -0.38 7.56 13.59
N SER A 116 -1.28 7.99 12.72
CA SER A 116 -1.32 7.55 11.33
C SER A 116 -0.70 8.60 10.41
N VAL A 117 0.23 8.19 9.56
CA VAL A 117 0.91 9.04 8.58
C VAL A 117 0.63 8.50 7.18
N VAL A 118 0.04 9.32 6.33
CA VAL A 118 -0.11 9.05 4.90
C VAL A 118 1.03 9.73 4.16
N GLY A 119 1.89 8.94 3.52
CA GLY A 119 3.04 9.41 2.78
C GLY A 119 2.90 9.17 1.29
N GLY A 120 3.46 10.07 0.47
CA GLY A 120 3.50 9.94 -0.99
C GLY A 120 2.27 10.52 -1.67
N GLY A 121 2.46 10.97 -2.92
CA GLY A 121 1.42 11.62 -3.71
C GLY A 121 0.22 10.71 -3.98
N ASP A 122 0.47 9.44 -4.30
CA ASP A 122 -0.59 8.50 -4.69
C ASP A 122 -1.48 8.10 -3.51
N SER A 123 -0.91 7.83 -2.33
CA SER A 123 -1.71 7.58 -1.13
C SER A 123 -2.51 8.81 -0.70
N ALA A 124 -1.93 10.01 -0.80
CA ALA A 124 -2.64 11.25 -0.52
C ALA A 124 -3.77 11.51 -1.54
N ALA A 125 -3.58 11.16 -2.81
CA ALA A 125 -4.61 11.22 -3.83
C ALA A 125 -5.71 10.19 -3.57
N ALA A 126 -5.35 8.97 -3.17
CA ALA A 126 -6.27 7.89 -2.86
C ALA A 126 -7.24 8.30 -1.73
N VAL A 127 -6.74 8.74 -0.57
CA VAL A 127 -7.62 9.11 0.56
C VAL A 127 -8.63 10.21 0.19
N ARG A 128 -8.18 11.22 -0.57
CA ARG A 128 -9.06 12.31 -1.03
C ARG A 128 -10.07 11.85 -2.06
N SER A 129 -9.67 11.01 -3.02
CA SER A 129 -10.56 10.45 -4.04
C SER A 129 -11.66 9.57 -3.43
N LEU A 130 -11.36 8.95 -2.29
CA LEU A 130 -12.27 8.11 -1.52
C LEU A 130 -13.16 8.90 -0.54
N GLY A 131 -13.05 10.23 -0.55
CA GLY A 131 -13.91 11.12 0.24
C GLY A 131 -13.49 11.31 1.70
N HIS A 132 -12.27 10.87 2.06
CA HIS A 132 -11.73 11.15 3.38
C HIS A 132 -11.19 12.58 3.48
N SER A 133 -11.37 13.21 4.64
CA SER A 133 -10.79 14.52 4.92
C SER A 133 -9.40 14.38 5.56
N ASP A 134 -8.52 15.34 5.29
CA ASP A 134 -7.12 15.28 5.72
C ASP A 134 -6.99 15.20 7.27
N ASP A 135 -7.96 15.72 8.02
CA ASP A 135 -8.02 15.72 9.49
C ASP A 135 -8.45 14.37 10.11
N GLU A 136 -8.90 13.40 9.30
CA GLU A 136 -9.13 12.03 9.76
C GLU A 136 -7.82 11.25 9.98
N TYR A 137 -6.69 11.81 9.57
CA TYR A 137 -5.36 11.20 9.69
C TYR A 137 -4.46 12.04 10.60
N GLY A 138 -3.50 11.39 11.27
CA GLY A 138 -2.56 12.09 12.13
C GLY A 138 -1.62 13.05 11.36
N HIS A 139 -1.23 12.67 10.14
CA HIS A 139 -0.46 13.53 9.23
C HIS A 139 -0.61 13.06 7.78
N ILE A 140 -0.72 13.99 6.84
CA ILE A 140 -0.59 13.72 5.41
C ILE A 140 0.63 14.46 4.89
N SER A 141 1.65 13.71 4.46
CA SER A 141 2.85 14.30 3.87
C SER A 141 2.63 14.67 2.41
N THR A 142 2.93 15.91 2.07
CA THR A 142 3.03 16.40 0.69
C THR A 142 4.48 16.42 0.16
N GLY A 143 5.42 15.83 0.89
CA GLY A 143 6.85 15.84 0.55
C GLY A 143 7.22 14.90 -0.61
N GLY A 144 6.31 14.01 -1.03
CA GLY A 144 6.56 13.07 -2.12
C GLY A 144 7.84 12.24 -1.89
N GLY A 145 8.78 12.32 -2.84
CA GLY A 145 10.07 11.64 -2.75
C GLY A 145 10.92 12.05 -1.54
N ALA A 146 10.83 13.30 -1.07
CA ALA A 146 11.61 13.75 0.08
C ALA A 146 11.22 13.01 1.37
N SER A 147 9.96 12.65 1.55
CA SER A 147 9.52 11.86 2.71
C SER A 147 10.01 10.43 2.66
N LEU A 148 10.13 9.85 1.47
CA LEU A 148 10.69 8.52 1.30
C LEU A 148 12.19 8.52 1.55
N GLU A 149 12.93 9.47 0.97
CA GLU A 149 14.38 9.60 1.21
C GLU A 149 14.70 9.80 2.70
N PHE A 150 13.87 10.59 3.40
CA PHE A 150 13.99 10.73 4.85
C PHE A 150 13.81 9.40 5.59
N LEU A 151 12.82 8.60 5.21
CA LEU A 151 12.53 7.29 5.83
C LEU A 151 13.55 6.20 5.44
N GLU A 152 14.18 6.33 4.28
CA GLU A 152 15.33 5.53 3.89
C GLU A 152 16.59 5.86 4.74
N GLY A 153 16.52 6.88 5.59
CA GLY A 153 17.62 7.32 6.46
C GLY A 153 18.67 8.14 5.74
N LYS A 154 18.35 8.71 4.57
CA LYS A 154 19.25 9.60 3.84
C LYS A 154 19.29 10.98 4.48
N GLU A 155 20.45 11.62 4.40
CA GLU A 155 20.59 13.03 4.76
C GLU A 155 19.92 13.89 3.68
N LEU A 156 18.94 14.70 4.07
CA LEU A 156 18.30 15.65 3.18
C LEU A 156 19.07 16.97 3.22
N PRO A 157 19.67 17.44 2.11
CA PRO A 157 20.49 18.67 2.11
C PRO A 157 19.76 19.90 2.64
N GLY A 158 18.44 20.00 2.38
CA GLY A 158 17.60 21.09 2.86
C GLY A 158 17.31 21.06 4.36
N ILE A 159 17.42 19.90 5.03
CA ILE A 159 17.33 19.79 6.50
C ILE A 159 18.72 19.99 7.11
N ALA A 160 19.75 19.35 6.54
CA ALA A 160 21.13 19.43 7.04
C ALA A 160 21.63 20.87 7.17
N VAL A 161 21.30 21.74 6.20
CA VAL A 161 21.68 23.16 6.26
C VAL A 161 21.04 23.92 7.43
N LEU A 162 19.88 23.48 7.92
CA LEU A 162 19.19 24.09 9.07
C LEU A 162 19.70 23.56 10.41
N GLU A 163 20.30 22.37 10.42
CA GLU A 163 20.89 21.77 11.63
C GLU A 163 22.29 22.33 11.92
N GLY A 164 22.93 22.99 10.95
CA GLY A 164 24.28 23.56 11.01
C GLY A 164 24.43 24.90 11.75
N GLU A 165 23.39 25.46 12.37
CA GLU A 165 23.46 26.69 13.17
C GLU A 165 23.20 26.43 14.67
N LYS A 166 24.08 25.68 15.33
CA LYS A 166 24.18 25.66 16.80
C LYS A 166 25.54 26.12 17.28
#